data_AF-C0DA49-F1
#
_entry.id   AF-C0DA49-F1
#
_cell.length_a   1.000
_cell.length_b   1.000
_cell.length_c   1.000
_cell.angle_alpha   90.00
_cell.angle_beta   90.00
_cell.angle_gamma   90.00
#
_symmetry.space_group_name_H-M   'P 1'
#
loop_
_entity.id
_entity.type
_entity.pdbx_description
1 polymer ?
#
loop_
_entity_poly.entity_id
_entity_poly.type
_entity_poly.pdbx_seq_one_letter_code
_entity_poly.pdbx_strand_id
1 'polypeptide(L)'
;MEGITVMAWIWVSRLILFILGFFLGTLAAISSYDEGVMNKEPLTRQELQGMAGKPVYCADIESYGIVKCETIGTWAGVPFLVGAWHHDGVAVNFEYNIMGQKLKCYKINDN
;
A
#
# COMPACT_ATOMS: atom_id res chain seq x y z
N MET A 1 -55.51 6.65 0.55
CA MET A 1 -54.40 5.89 1.19
C MET A 1 -53.21 5.67 0.26
N GLU A 2 -53.36 5.70 -1.07
CA GLU A 2 -52.24 5.38 -1.99
C GLU A 2 -51.14 6.44 -2.07
N GLY A 3 -51.47 7.73 -1.91
CA GLY A 3 -50.48 8.81 -1.99
C GLY A 3 -49.41 8.81 -0.88
N ILE A 4 -49.75 8.35 0.33
CA ILE A 4 -48.81 8.32 1.46
C ILE A 4 -47.78 7.19 1.24
N THR A 5 -48.23 6.04 0.75
CA THR A 5 -47.38 4.89 0.44
C THR A 5 -46.36 5.25 -0.64
N VAL A 6 -46.81 5.86 -1.75
CA VAL A 6 -45.93 6.28 -2.85
C VAL A 6 -44.87 7.28 -2.38
N MET A 7 -45.27 8.25 -1.56
CA MET A 7 -44.32 9.22 -0.97
C MET A 7 -43.29 8.52 -0.09
N ALA A 8 -43.69 7.59 0.77
CA ALA A 8 -42.75 6.83 1.61
C ALA A 8 -41.71 6.05 0.79
N TRP A 9 -42.11 5.40 -0.31
CA TRP A 9 -41.18 4.70 -1.21
C TRP A 9 -40.18 5.66 -1.89
N ILE A 10 -40.61 6.86 -2.25
CA ILE A 10 -39.73 7.90 -2.80
C ILE A 10 -38.69 8.34 -1.77
N TRP A 11 -39.09 8.55 -0.50
CA TRP A 11 -38.17 8.93 0.57
C TRP A 11 -37.17 7.82 0.92
N VAL A 12 -37.62 6.57 0.96
CA VAL A 12 -36.75 5.40 1.18
C VAL A 12 -35.75 5.25 0.02
N SER A 13 -36.20 5.40 -1.23
CA SER A 13 -35.33 5.30 -2.41
C SER A 13 -34.27 6.41 -2.44
N ARG A 14 -34.65 7.65 -2.08
CA ARG A 14 -33.72 8.78 -1.97
C ARG A 14 -32.71 8.59 -0.83
N LEU A 15 -33.14 8.05 0.30
CA LEU A 15 -32.25 7.74 1.43
C LEU A 15 -31.24 6.66 1.06
N ILE A 16 -31.67 5.59 0.38
CA ILE A 16 -30.79 4.50 -0.08
C ILE A 16 -29.75 5.04 -1.09
N LEU A 17 -30.18 5.85 -2.06
CA LEU A 17 -29.26 6.47 -3.02
C LEU A 17 -28.25 7.41 -2.35
N PHE A 18 -28.67 8.16 -1.34
CA PHE A 18 -27.79 9.04 -0.57
C PHE A 18 -26.74 8.26 0.23
N ILE A 19 -27.17 7.15 0.87
CA ILE A 19 -26.28 6.25 1.60
C ILE A 19 -25.29 5.56 0.66
N LEU A 20 -25.75 5.03 -0.48
CA LEU A 20 -24.88 4.42 -1.49
C LEU A 20 -23.85 5.42 -2.05
N GLY A 21 -24.28 6.64 -2.34
CA GLY A 21 -23.38 7.70 -2.81
C GLY A 21 -22.31 8.08 -1.78
N PHE A 22 -22.70 8.14 -0.50
CA PHE A 22 -21.76 8.41 0.59
C PHE A 22 -20.71 7.30 0.74
N PHE A 23 -21.13 6.02 0.75
CA PHE A 23 -20.21 4.89 0.86
C PHE A 23 -19.23 4.81 -0.32
N LEU A 24 -19.71 5.04 -1.54
CA LEU A 24 -18.86 5.04 -2.73
C LEU A 24 -17.83 6.17 -2.69
N GLY A 25 -18.24 7.37 -2.24
CA GLY A 25 -17.35 8.51 -2.05
C GLY A 25 -16.27 8.26 -1.00
N THR A 26 -16.63 7.67 0.14
CA THR A 26 -15.65 7.36 1.20
C THR A 26 -14.65 6.29 0.78
N LEU A 27 -15.08 5.25 0.07
CA LEU A 27 -14.20 4.17 -0.36
C LEU A 27 -13.18 4.66 -1.41
N ALA A 28 -13.65 5.47 -2.36
CA ALA A 28 -12.78 6.09 -3.37
C ALA A 28 -11.76 7.05 -2.72
N ALA A 29 -12.19 7.85 -1.73
CA ALA A 29 -11.29 8.75 -1.01
C ALA A 29 -10.20 7.98 -0.24
N ILE A 30 -10.58 6.90 0.48
CA ILE A 30 -9.63 6.04 1.20
C ILE A 30 -8.62 5.39 0.25
N SER A 31 -9.07 4.87 -0.90
CA SER A 31 -8.18 4.31 -1.92
C SER A 31 -7.22 5.36 -2.49
N SER A 32 -7.70 6.56 -2.76
CA SER A 32 -6.87 7.64 -3.34
C SER A 32 -5.87 8.23 -2.33
N TYR A 33 -6.20 8.19 -1.04
CA TYR A 33 -5.32 8.70 0.01
C TYR A 33 -4.06 7.84 0.15
N ASP A 34 -4.20 6.51 0.01
CA ASP A 34 -3.09 5.57 0.00
C ASP A 34 -2.22 5.72 -1.26
N GLU A 35 -2.84 5.90 -2.44
CA GLU A 35 -2.12 6.15 -3.70
C GLU A 35 -1.36 7.49 -3.72
N GLY A 36 -1.80 8.50 -2.96
CA GLY A 36 -1.18 9.82 -2.93
C GLY A 36 0.16 9.88 -2.20
N VAL A 37 0.46 8.90 -1.34
CA VAL A 37 1.68 8.86 -0.51
C VAL A 37 2.82 8.10 -1.19
N MET A 38 2.51 7.33 -2.23
CA MET A 38 3.47 6.45 -2.89
C MET A 38 3.80 6.94 -4.29
N ASN A 39 5.08 6.89 -4.67
CA ASN A 39 5.45 7.11 -6.06
C ASN A 39 4.81 6.02 -6.95
N LYS A 40 4.35 6.39 -8.15
CA LYS A 40 3.56 5.49 -9.01
C LYS A 40 4.40 4.40 -9.68
N GLU A 41 5.69 4.65 -9.86
CA GLU A 41 6.60 3.71 -10.51
C GLU A 41 7.46 2.97 -9.48
N PRO A 42 7.70 1.66 -9.66
CA PRO A 42 8.61 0.90 -8.81
C PRO A 42 10.04 1.39 -9.01
N LEU A 43 10.80 1.42 -7.91
CA LEU A 43 12.18 1.86 -7.89
C LEU A 43 13.06 0.97 -8.78
N THR A 44 13.88 1.62 -9.60
CA THR A 44 14.93 0.96 -10.37
C THR A 44 16.05 0.44 -9.45
N ARG A 45 16.93 -0.42 -9.97
CA ARG A 45 18.08 -0.93 -9.21
C ARG A 45 18.97 0.20 -8.68
N GLN A 46 19.24 1.23 -9.49
CA GLN A 46 20.09 2.35 -9.12
C GLN A 46 19.45 3.20 -8.03
N GLU A 47 18.14 3.44 -8.12
CA GLU A 47 17.40 4.17 -7.09
C GLU A 47 17.36 3.38 -5.78
N LEU A 48 17.15 2.06 -5.84
CA LEU A 48 17.23 1.18 -4.67
C LEU A 48 18.59 1.24 -3.99
N GLN A 49 19.69 1.25 -4.75
CA GLN A 49 21.03 1.44 -4.18
C GLN A 49 21.15 2.81 -3.48
N GLY A 50 20.59 3.87 -4.06
CA GLY A 50 20.51 5.21 -3.44
C GLY A 50 19.54 5.31 -2.25
N MET A 51 18.71 4.29 -2.04
CA MET A 51 17.77 4.17 -0.92
C MET A 51 18.31 3.30 0.21
N ALA A 52 19.58 2.89 0.19
CA ALA A 52 20.18 2.15 1.29
C ALA A 52 19.97 2.86 2.64
N GLY A 53 19.47 2.13 3.63
CA GLY A 53 19.10 2.61 4.96
C GLY A 53 17.76 3.35 5.04
N LYS A 54 17.03 3.51 3.92
CA LYS A 54 15.75 4.22 3.87
C LYS A 54 14.57 3.26 3.76
N PRO A 55 13.39 3.68 4.25
CA PRO A 55 12.20 2.87 4.16
C PRO A 55 11.63 2.88 2.73
N VAL A 56 11.05 1.75 2.35
CA VAL A 56 10.27 1.55 1.13
C VAL A 56 9.06 0.69 1.44
N TYR A 57 8.03 0.81 0.62
CA TYR A 57 6.90 -0.13 0.61
C TYR A 57 7.11 -1.15 -0.50
N CYS A 58 6.86 -2.43 -0.22
CA CYS A 58 6.88 -3.48 -1.24
C CYS A 58 5.47 -4.03 -1.47
N ALA A 59 4.95 -3.86 -2.69
CA ALA A 59 3.59 -4.23 -3.01
C ALA A 59 3.39 -5.75 -3.12
N ASP A 60 4.39 -6.51 -3.60
CA ASP A 60 4.25 -7.95 -3.80
C ASP A 60 4.12 -8.74 -2.48
N ILE A 61 4.57 -8.14 -1.38
CA ILE A 61 4.45 -8.70 -0.03
C ILE A 61 3.68 -7.78 0.91
N GLU A 62 3.01 -6.75 0.40
CA GLU A 62 2.19 -5.81 1.18
C GLU A 62 2.85 -5.34 2.50
N SER A 63 4.15 -5.04 2.46
CA SER A 63 4.94 -4.80 3.65
C SER A 63 5.92 -3.65 3.48
N TYR A 64 6.14 -2.93 4.59
CA TYR A 64 7.17 -1.92 4.69
C TYR A 64 8.49 -2.55 5.12
N GLY A 65 9.58 -2.06 4.56
CA GLY A 65 10.91 -2.51 4.95
C GLY A 65 11.97 -1.45 4.67
N ILE A 66 13.18 -1.77 5.08
CA ILE A 66 14.37 -0.94 4.84
C ILE A 66 15.14 -1.56 3.69
N VAL A 67 15.57 -0.74 2.73
CA VAL A 67 16.49 -1.20 1.70
C VAL A 67 17.89 -1.29 2.29
N LYS A 68 18.54 -2.43 2.14
CA LYS A 68 19.93 -2.65 2.50
C LYS A 68 20.74 -2.95 1.24
N CYS A 69 21.95 -2.43 1.16
CA CYS A 69 22.87 -2.67 0.06
C CYS A 69 24.30 -2.69 0.61
N GLU A 70 24.76 -3.87 1.00
CA GLU A 70 26.08 -4.06 1.61
C GLU A 70 27.20 -4.10 0.57
N THR A 71 28.42 -3.82 1.01
CA THR A 71 29.63 -3.91 0.17
C THR A 71 30.34 -5.27 0.27
N ILE A 72 29.93 -6.12 1.21
CA ILE A 72 30.52 -7.43 1.48
C ILE A 72 29.43 -8.52 1.58
N GLY A 73 29.83 -9.78 1.45
CA GLY A 73 28.95 -10.95 1.56
C GLY A 73 28.33 -11.40 0.22
N THR A 74 27.47 -12.43 0.29
CA THR A 74 26.90 -13.10 -0.90
C THR A 74 26.11 -12.15 -1.81
N TRP A 75 25.52 -11.09 -1.24
CA TRP A 75 24.73 -10.08 -1.97
C TRP A 75 25.41 -8.71 -2.00
N ALA A 76 26.75 -8.66 -1.96
CA ALA A 76 27.50 -7.42 -2.10
C ALA A 76 27.07 -6.63 -3.37
N GLY A 77 26.70 -5.36 -3.19
CA GLY A 77 26.23 -4.45 -4.24
C GLY A 77 24.82 -4.76 -4.79
N VAL A 78 24.10 -5.71 -4.17
CA VAL A 78 22.72 -6.07 -4.54
C VAL A 78 21.77 -5.54 -3.48
N PRO A 79 20.75 -4.73 -3.85
CA PRO A 79 19.73 -4.31 -2.90
C PRO A 79 18.87 -5.47 -2.41
N PHE A 80 18.64 -5.53 -1.10
CA PHE A 80 17.69 -6.45 -0.48
C PHE A 80 16.80 -5.72 0.53
N LEU A 81 15.56 -6.19 0.64
CA LEU A 81 14.55 -5.65 1.52
C LEU A 81 14.64 -6.37 2.86
N VAL A 82 14.71 -5.60 3.94
CA VAL A 82 14.70 -6.11 5.31
C VAL A 82 13.45 -5.62 6.01
N GLY A 83 12.72 -6.53 6.64
CA GLY A 83 11.51 -6.20 7.38
C GLY A 83 11.14 -7.28 8.39
N ALA A 84 9.96 -7.15 8.97
CA ALA A 84 9.42 -8.12 9.91
C ALA A 84 7.95 -8.42 9.59
N TRP A 85 7.59 -9.70 9.61
CA TRP A 85 6.22 -10.16 9.55
C TRP A 85 5.67 -10.28 10.96
N HIS A 86 4.51 -9.68 11.21
CA HIS A 86 3.83 -9.75 12.49
C HIS A 86 2.51 -10.51 12.35
N HIS A 87 2.33 -11.59 13.11
CA HIS A 87 1.08 -12.35 13.18
C HIS A 87 0.91 -12.94 14.58
N ASP A 88 -0.28 -12.79 15.17
CA ASP A 88 -0.62 -13.33 16.50
C ASP A 88 0.41 -13.03 17.60
N GLY A 89 0.97 -11.82 17.60
CA GLY A 89 1.99 -11.39 18.57
C GLY A 89 3.38 -11.96 18.34
N VAL A 90 3.60 -12.72 17.27
CA VAL A 90 4.90 -13.24 16.85
C VAL A 90 5.45 -12.37 15.72
N ALA A 91 6.74 -12.04 15.80
CA ALA A 91 7.47 -11.30 14.77
C ALA A 91 8.57 -12.18 14.15
N VAL A 92 8.62 -12.24 12.82
CA VAL A 92 9.67 -12.95 12.07
C VAL A 92 10.37 -11.99 11.13
N ASN A 93 11.67 -11.81 11.31
CA ASN A 93 12.48 -10.98 10.42
C ASN A 93 12.71 -11.69 9.08
N PHE A 94 12.71 -10.92 7.99
CA PHE A 94 13.04 -11.41 6.66
C PHE A 94 14.09 -10.52 6.00
N GLU A 95 14.88 -11.14 5.12
CA GLU A 95 15.77 -10.45 4.19
C GLU A 95 15.56 -11.04 2.80
N TYR A 96 15.08 -10.23 1.85
CA TYR A 96 14.76 -10.67 0.50
C TYR A 96 15.55 -9.92 -0.54
N ASN A 97 16.29 -10.64 -1.39
CA ASN A 97 16.94 -10.07 -2.56
C ASN A 97 15.88 -9.52 -3.52
N ILE A 98 15.79 -8.18 -3.58
CA ILE A 98 14.76 -7.46 -4.34
C ILE A 98 14.86 -7.82 -5.83
N MET A 99 16.07 -7.84 -6.37
CA MET A 99 16.29 -8.11 -7.79
C MET A 99 16.06 -9.59 -8.14
N GLY A 100 16.54 -10.50 -7.29
CA GLY A 100 16.41 -11.94 -7.51
C GLY A 100 14.95 -12.41 -7.45
N GLN A 101 14.15 -11.80 -6.58
CA GLN A 101 12.72 -12.08 -6.42
C GLN A 101 11.83 -11.16 -7.26
N LYS A 102 12.41 -10.19 -7.99
CA LYS A 102 11.71 -9.19 -8.81
C LYS A 102 10.66 -8.38 -8.02
N LEU A 103 10.96 -8.08 -6.76
CA LEU A 103 10.07 -7.33 -5.88
C LEU A 103 9.92 -5.88 -6.35
N LYS A 104 8.68 -5.40 -6.40
CA LYS A 104 8.31 -4.02 -6.70
C LYS A 104 8.28 -3.22 -5.40
N CYS A 105 9.32 -2.43 -5.21
CA CYS A 105 9.46 -1.53 -4.08
C CYS A 105 9.23 -0.09 -4.52
N TYR A 106 8.58 0.69 -3.67
CA TYR A 106 8.17 2.06 -3.95
C TYR A 106 8.70 2.97 -2.85
N LYS A 107 9.15 4.15 -3.26
CA LYS A 107 9.56 5.19 -2.31
C LYS A 107 8.33 5.72 -1.58
N ILE A 108 8.45 5.81 -0.26
CA ILE A 108 7.48 6.47 0.59
C ILE A 108 7.76 7.98 0.51
N ASN A 109 6.73 8.79 0.25
CA ASN A 109 6.90 10.24 0.28
C ASN A 109 7.01 10.71 1.73
N ASP A 110 8.02 11.54 2.01
CA ASP A 110 8.12 12.27 3.27
C ASP A 110 7.06 13.40 3.20
N ASN A 111 5.93 13.21 3.89
CA ASN A 111 4.90 14.25 4.07
C ASN A 111 5.38 15.35 5.02
#